data_AF-A0A4S4KAK1-F1
#
_entry.id   AF-A0A4S4KAK1-F1
#
_cell.length_a   1.000
_cell.length_b   1.000
_cell.length_c   1.000
_cell.angle_alpha   90.00
_cell.angle_beta   90.00
_cell.angle_gamma   90.00
#
_symmetry.space_group_name_H-M   'P 1'
#
loop_
_entity.id
_entity.type
_entity.pdbx_description
1 polymer ?
#
loop_
_entity_poly.entity_id
_entity_poly.type
_entity_poly.pdbx_seq_one_letter_code
_entity_poly.pdbx_strand_id
1 'polypeptide(L)'
;MHVLRSTYLPAYSGFIRPPYTTDPFPLNSPTFTPDQMVSPVQSLQRETRVLDLFVALKVREDVWMDESELHLERDESFRDLFDLMQPRSRMEDLVRAYGVREGVIALANMASSSTNGIVSGNANVVSKVPAGSSSNDGRTSSRSKAMSKAPALVPFGALSVSFSSRRVGLVLTTKERKRTIVETERAKDERLEIAAKKLVKELKGWVAARGAG
;
A
#
# COMPACT_ATOMS: atom_id res chain seq x y z
N MET A 1 -19.55 1.52 -1.53
CA MET A 1 -18.42 0.78 -2.15
C MET A 1 -18.19 -0.62 -1.56
N HIS A 2 -18.40 -0.87 -0.26
CA HIS A 2 -18.12 -2.20 0.32
C HIS A 2 -19.09 -3.31 -0.13
N VAL A 3 -20.39 -3.00 -0.29
CA VAL A 3 -21.40 -4.00 -0.71
C VAL A 3 -21.07 -4.60 -2.09
N LEU A 4 -20.86 -3.77 -3.11
CA LEU A 4 -20.51 -4.23 -4.46
C LEU A 4 -19.28 -5.14 -4.45
N ARG A 5 -18.20 -4.70 -3.80
CA ARG A 5 -16.99 -5.51 -3.72
C ARG A 5 -17.23 -6.85 -3.04
N SER A 6 -18.00 -6.90 -1.94
CA SER A 6 -18.35 -8.15 -1.26
C SER A 6 -19.24 -9.06 -2.11
N THR A 7 -20.20 -8.49 -2.86
CA THR A 7 -21.09 -9.24 -3.75
C THR A 7 -20.32 -9.92 -4.88
N TYR A 8 -19.37 -9.23 -5.50
CA TYR A 8 -18.59 -9.76 -6.62
C TYR A 8 -17.34 -10.52 -6.20
N LEU A 9 -16.99 -10.54 -4.91
CA LEU A 9 -15.79 -11.20 -4.40
C LEU A 9 -15.74 -12.72 -4.69
N PRO A 10 -16.83 -13.50 -4.53
CA PRO A 10 -16.82 -14.92 -4.87
C PRO A 10 -16.53 -15.14 -6.36
N ALA A 11 -17.16 -14.36 -7.24
CA ALA A 11 -16.93 -14.43 -8.69
C ALA A 11 -15.48 -14.07 -9.03
N TYR A 12 -14.97 -12.95 -8.50
CA TYR A 12 -13.58 -12.53 -8.67
C TYR A 12 -12.59 -13.63 -8.26
N SER A 13 -12.86 -14.28 -7.12
CA SER A 13 -11.99 -15.35 -6.59
C SER A 13 -11.93 -16.57 -7.53
N GLY A 14 -12.99 -16.86 -8.28
CA GLY A 14 -13.03 -17.94 -9.27
C GLY A 14 -12.09 -17.73 -10.46
N PHE A 15 -11.76 -16.48 -10.79
CA PHE A 15 -10.85 -16.15 -11.89
C PHE A 15 -9.37 -16.10 -11.47
N ILE A 16 -9.08 -16.19 -10.17
CA ILE A 16 -7.72 -16.14 -9.65
C ILE A 16 -7.05 -17.47 -9.94
N ARG A 17 -5.99 -17.42 -10.75
CA ARG A 17 -5.25 -18.63 -11.14
C ARG A 17 -4.38 -19.11 -9.98
N PRO A 18 -4.46 -20.40 -9.60
CA PRO A 18 -3.42 -21.01 -8.78
C PRO A 18 -2.04 -20.82 -9.46
N PRO A 19 -0.95 -20.58 -8.71
CA PRO A 19 -0.79 -20.66 -7.26
C PRO A 19 -1.04 -19.33 -6.52
N TYR A 20 -1.64 -18.33 -7.17
CA TYR A 20 -1.83 -17.02 -6.56
C TYR A 20 -2.89 -17.10 -5.45
N THR A 21 -2.50 -16.65 -4.25
CA THR A 21 -3.39 -16.51 -3.09
C THR A 21 -3.74 -15.04 -2.95
N THR A 22 -5.01 -14.77 -2.67
CA THR A 22 -5.54 -13.42 -2.69
C THR A 22 -6.45 -13.22 -1.50
N ASP A 23 -6.17 -12.14 -0.78
CA ASP A 23 -7.14 -11.54 0.12
C ASP A 23 -7.17 -10.04 -0.23
N PRO A 24 -8.16 -9.59 -1.03
CA PRO A 24 -8.29 -8.19 -1.40
C PRO A 24 -8.77 -7.32 -0.21
N PHE A 25 -9.04 -7.95 0.95
CA PHE A 25 -9.47 -7.37 2.21
C PHE A 25 -8.71 -7.97 3.40
N PRO A 26 -7.39 -7.75 3.53
CA PRO A 26 -6.64 -8.20 4.69
C PRO A 26 -7.26 -7.58 5.93
N LEU A 27 -7.91 -8.42 6.73
CA LEU A 27 -8.54 -8.07 8.00
C LEU A 27 -7.53 -7.50 9.04
N ASN A 28 -6.24 -7.49 8.69
CA ASN A 28 -5.13 -6.97 9.49
C ASN A 28 -4.56 -5.64 8.95
N SER A 29 -5.38 -4.76 8.36
CA SER A 29 -5.03 -3.34 8.35
C SER A 29 -4.85 -2.89 9.81
N PRO A 30 -3.75 -2.18 10.15
CA PRO A 30 -3.50 -1.76 11.52
C PRO A 30 -4.75 -1.07 12.06
N THR A 31 -5.17 -1.49 13.25
CA THR A 31 -6.32 -1.00 14.00
C THR A 31 -6.58 0.47 13.69
N PHE A 32 -7.76 0.73 13.15
CA PHE A 32 -8.25 2.05 12.77
C PHE A 32 -7.95 3.03 13.91
N THR A 33 -6.89 3.83 13.76
CA THR A 33 -6.75 5.03 14.55
C THR A 33 -7.63 6.05 13.83
N PRO A 34 -8.64 6.64 14.49
CA PRO A 34 -9.65 7.49 13.84
C PRO A 34 -9.10 8.78 13.21
N ASP A 35 -7.78 8.97 13.23
CA ASP A 35 -7.08 10.17 12.77
C ASP A 35 -6.43 10.01 11.38
N GLN A 36 -6.44 8.80 10.78
CA GLN A 36 -5.97 8.58 9.41
C GLN A 36 -7.15 8.49 8.43
N MET A 37 -7.57 9.64 7.91
CA MET A 37 -8.47 9.75 6.76
C MET A 37 -7.80 9.28 5.46
N VAL A 38 -7.47 7.99 5.36
CA VAL A 38 -7.27 7.37 4.05
C VAL A 38 -8.65 7.27 3.43
N SER A 39 -8.91 8.04 2.37
CA SER A 39 -10.19 7.98 1.66
C SER A 39 -10.54 6.51 1.37
N PRO A 40 -11.77 6.03 1.69
CA PRO A 40 -12.19 4.64 1.43
C PRO A 40 -12.09 4.23 -0.06
N VAL A 41 -11.93 5.22 -0.93
CA VAL A 41 -11.77 5.11 -2.39
C VAL A 41 -10.30 4.90 -2.79
N GLN A 42 -9.33 5.32 -1.98
CA GLN A 42 -7.89 5.11 -2.22
C GLN A 42 -7.37 4.00 -1.29
N SER A 43 -7.80 2.77 -1.56
CA SER A 43 -7.21 1.62 -0.88
C SER A 43 -5.70 1.64 -1.15
N LEU A 44 -4.89 1.69 -0.08
CA LEU A 44 -3.44 1.47 -0.17
C LEU A 44 -3.10 0.11 -0.79
N GLN A 45 -4.09 -0.79 -0.84
CA GLN A 45 -3.99 -2.09 -1.46
C GLN A 45 -4.34 -2.00 -2.93
N ARG A 46 -3.32 -2.21 -3.76
CA ARG A 46 -3.43 -2.09 -5.22
C ARG A 46 -4.28 -3.20 -5.81
N GLU A 47 -4.30 -4.38 -5.19
CA GLU A 47 -5.16 -5.50 -5.58
C GLU A 47 -6.66 -5.14 -5.48
N THR A 48 -7.05 -4.30 -4.52
CA THR A 48 -8.44 -3.82 -4.42
C THR A 48 -8.85 -3.05 -5.69
N ARG A 49 -7.91 -2.32 -6.33
CA ARG A 49 -8.20 -1.63 -7.60
C ARG A 49 -8.44 -2.63 -8.74
N VAL A 50 -7.81 -3.80 -8.71
CA VAL A 50 -8.06 -4.85 -9.72
C VAL A 50 -9.46 -5.43 -9.54
N LEU A 51 -9.90 -5.63 -8.29
CA LEU A 51 -11.30 -5.98 -7.99
C LEU A 51 -12.28 -4.91 -8.50
N ASP A 52 -11.99 -3.62 -8.28
CA ASP A 52 -12.85 -2.54 -8.78
C ASP A 52 -12.96 -2.54 -10.31
N LEU A 53 -11.84 -2.78 -11.01
CA LEU A 53 -11.84 -2.92 -12.47
C LEU A 53 -12.61 -4.16 -12.93
N PHE A 54 -12.48 -5.27 -12.21
CA PHE A 54 -13.26 -6.48 -12.47
C PHE A 54 -14.76 -6.20 -12.34
N VAL A 55 -15.19 -5.54 -11.25
CA VAL A 55 -16.60 -5.17 -11.05
C VAL A 55 -17.09 -4.27 -12.19
N ALA A 56 -16.31 -3.25 -12.56
CA ALA A 56 -16.68 -2.36 -13.66
C ALA A 56 -16.83 -3.09 -15.00
N LEU A 57 -15.90 -4.01 -15.31
CA LEU A 57 -15.99 -4.84 -16.51
C LEU A 57 -17.17 -5.81 -16.45
N LYS A 58 -17.37 -6.50 -15.32
CA LYS A 58 -18.43 -7.50 -15.17
C LYS A 58 -19.81 -6.88 -15.29
N VAL A 59 -20.05 -5.76 -14.61
CA VAL A 59 -21.32 -5.02 -14.72
C VAL A 59 -21.57 -4.57 -16.16
N ARG A 60 -20.52 -4.14 -16.89
CA ARG A 60 -20.67 -3.76 -18.31
C ARG A 60 -21.05 -4.96 -19.18
N GLU A 61 -20.41 -6.11 -18.99
CA GLU A 61 -20.75 -7.32 -19.74
C GLU A 61 -22.18 -7.78 -19.43
N ASP A 62 -22.60 -7.73 -18.17
CA ASP A 62 -23.96 -8.10 -17.76
C ASP A 62 -25.01 -7.18 -18.42
N VAL A 63 -24.77 -5.85 -18.45
CA VAL A 63 -25.65 -4.89 -19.14
C VAL A 63 -25.70 -5.15 -20.65
N TRP A 64 -24.57 -5.48 -21.28
CA TRP A 64 -24.53 -5.77 -22.72
C TRP A 64 -25.24 -7.07 -23.08
N MET A 65 -25.18 -8.09 -22.22
CA MET A 65 -25.95 -9.32 -22.41
C MET A 65 -27.46 -9.06 -22.41
N ASP A 66 -27.92 -8.14 -21.55
CA ASP A 66 -29.34 -7.78 -21.45
C ASP A 66 -29.79 -6.89 -22.62
N GLU A 67 -28.94 -5.96 -23.07
CA GLU A 67 -29.29 -5.01 -24.15
C GLU A 67 -29.11 -5.57 -25.56
N SER A 68 -28.26 -6.60 -25.74
CA SER A 68 -27.90 -7.13 -27.06
C SER A 68 -28.04 -8.65 -27.11
N GLU A 69 -29.10 -9.15 -27.75
CA GLU A 69 -29.33 -10.59 -27.96
C GLU A 69 -28.21 -11.31 -28.74
N LEU A 70 -27.34 -10.56 -29.43
CA LEU A 70 -26.19 -11.08 -30.17
C LEU A 70 -24.85 -10.92 -29.43
N HIS A 71 -24.86 -10.40 -28.19
CA HIS A 71 -23.62 -10.27 -27.43
C HIS A 71 -23.11 -11.66 -27.04
N LEU A 72 -21.85 -11.93 -27.36
CA LEU A 72 -21.16 -13.14 -26.94
C LEU A 72 -20.15 -12.73 -25.87
N GLU A 73 -20.23 -13.34 -24.70
CA GLU A 73 -19.28 -13.12 -23.62
C GLU A 73 -17.85 -13.32 -24.13
N ARG A 74 -17.01 -12.30 -23.94
CA ARG A 74 -15.59 -12.36 -24.31
C ARG A 74 -14.79 -12.68 -23.07
N ASP A 75 -14.59 -13.97 -22.82
CA ASP A 75 -13.77 -14.48 -21.72
C ASP A 75 -12.35 -13.88 -21.72
N GLU A 76 -11.86 -13.43 -22.87
CA GLU A 76 -10.56 -12.78 -23.00
C GLU A 76 -10.51 -11.40 -22.34
N SER A 77 -11.65 -10.75 -22.08
CA SER A 77 -11.72 -9.41 -21.49
C SER A 77 -11.14 -9.37 -20.07
N PHE A 78 -11.18 -10.50 -19.37
CA PHE A 78 -10.63 -10.63 -18.02
C PHE A 78 -9.17 -11.08 -18.02
N ARG A 79 -8.64 -11.52 -19.17
CA ARG A 79 -7.31 -12.12 -19.25
C ARG A 79 -6.22 -11.19 -18.76
N ASP A 80 -6.24 -9.94 -19.19
CA ASP A 80 -5.25 -8.94 -18.75
C ASP A 80 -5.34 -8.64 -17.24
N LEU A 81 -6.56 -8.67 -16.68
CA LEU A 81 -6.75 -8.47 -15.26
C LEU A 81 -6.09 -9.59 -14.45
N PHE A 82 -6.29 -10.85 -14.83
CA PHE A 82 -5.83 -11.99 -14.01
C PHE A 82 -4.45 -12.53 -14.39
N ASP A 83 -3.99 -12.31 -15.62
CA ASP A 83 -2.66 -12.77 -16.07
C ASP A 83 -1.56 -11.74 -15.77
N LEU A 84 -1.91 -10.45 -15.72
CA LEU A 84 -0.94 -9.37 -15.54
C LEU A 84 -1.24 -8.48 -14.35
N MET A 85 -2.44 -7.88 -14.28
CA MET A 85 -2.72 -6.84 -13.29
C MET A 85 -2.84 -7.38 -11.86
N GLN A 86 -3.51 -8.51 -11.68
CA GLN A 86 -3.74 -9.14 -10.39
C GLN A 86 -2.42 -9.64 -9.78
N PRO A 87 -1.58 -10.45 -10.45
CA PRO A 87 -0.33 -10.91 -9.87
C PRO A 87 0.63 -9.78 -9.54
N ARG A 88 0.63 -8.71 -10.37
CA ARG A 88 1.41 -7.49 -10.14
C ARG A 88 0.93 -6.73 -8.92
N SER A 89 -0.36 -6.45 -8.84
CA SER A 89 -0.92 -5.68 -7.73
C SER A 89 -0.77 -6.43 -6.42
N ARG A 90 -0.98 -7.77 -6.45
CA ARG A 90 -0.73 -8.66 -5.30
C ARG A 90 0.72 -8.62 -4.85
N MET A 91 1.67 -8.72 -5.78
CA MET A 91 3.10 -8.62 -5.46
C MET A 91 3.44 -7.26 -4.82
N GLU A 92 2.90 -6.17 -5.35
CA GLU A 92 3.11 -4.83 -4.81
C GLU A 92 2.58 -4.71 -3.37
N ASP A 93 1.43 -5.31 -3.08
CA ASP A 93 0.84 -5.32 -1.74
C ASP A 93 1.63 -6.20 -0.75
N LEU A 94 2.16 -7.33 -1.20
CA LEU A 94 3.06 -8.17 -0.40
C LEU A 94 4.38 -7.47 -0.10
N VAL A 95 4.98 -6.81 -1.10
CA VAL A 95 6.19 -5.99 -0.93
C VAL A 95 5.94 -4.87 0.06
N ARG A 96 4.78 -4.20 0.01
CA ARG A 96 4.37 -3.22 1.01
C ARG A 96 4.32 -3.83 2.40
N ALA A 97 3.57 -4.92 2.57
CA ALA A 97 3.36 -5.54 3.88
C ALA A 97 4.69 -5.99 4.53
N TYR A 98 5.56 -6.65 3.76
CA TYR A 98 6.87 -7.08 4.25
C TYR A 98 7.84 -5.90 4.41
N GLY A 99 7.86 -4.94 3.48
CA GLY A 99 8.76 -3.79 3.54
C GLY A 99 8.43 -2.79 4.64
N VAL A 100 7.14 -2.62 4.98
CA VAL A 100 6.73 -1.84 6.15
C VAL A 100 7.17 -2.56 7.44
N ARG A 101 6.98 -3.88 7.51
CA ARG A 101 7.43 -4.70 8.66
C ARG A 101 8.94 -4.62 8.87
N GLU A 102 9.72 -4.63 7.79
CA GLU A 102 11.18 -4.51 7.82
C GLU A 102 11.67 -3.06 7.99
N GLY A 103 10.75 -2.07 8.02
CA GLY A 103 11.11 -0.66 8.17
C GLY A 103 11.89 -0.09 7.00
N VAL A 104 11.64 -0.55 5.77
CA VAL A 104 12.31 -0.07 4.54
C VAL A 104 11.37 0.69 3.60
N ILE A 105 10.04 0.53 3.77
CA ILE A 105 9.01 1.22 3.00
C ILE A 105 8.22 2.17 3.91
N ALA A 106 8.05 3.40 3.46
CA ALA A 106 7.15 4.38 4.08
C ALA A 106 5.79 4.38 3.39
N LEU A 107 4.72 4.34 4.17
CA LEU A 107 3.40 4.76 3.72
C LEU A 107 3.41 6.30 3.74
N ALA A 108 2.87 6.95 2.71
CA ALA A 108 2.97 8.40 2.51
C ALA A 108 2.25 9.27 3.57
N ASN A 109 2.03 8.74 4.78
CA ASN A 109 1.42 9.42 5.92
C ASN A 109 2.28 9.38 7.21
N MET A 110 3.56 9.02 7.10
CA MET A 110 4.52 8.97 8.23
C MET A 110 5.67 9.98 8.08
N ALA A 111 5.51 11.00 7.22
CA ALA A 111 6.48 12.10 7.09
C ALA A 111 6.01 13.41 7.76
N SER A 112 4.81 13.43 8.34
CA SER A 112 4.21 14.63 8.96
C SER A 112 3.97 14.51 10.48
N SER A 113 4.35 13.42 11.15
CA SER A 113 4.39 13.39 12.62
C SER A 113 5.74 13.90 13.17
N SER A 114 6.08 15.11 12.77
CA SER A 114 6.97 16.00 13.54
C SER A 114 6.22 17.31 13.75
N THR A 115 5.01 17.22 14.29
CA THR A 115 4.35 18.35 14.93
C THR A 115 4.60 18.22 16.43
N ASN A 116 5.43 19.15 16.90
CA ASN A 116 5.61 19.49 18.30
C ASN A 116 4.25 19.47 19.02
N GLY A 117 4.26 18.95 20.24
CA GLY A 117 3.08 18.85 21.06
C GLY A 117 2.31 20.16 21.15
N ILE A 118 1.04 20.12 20.78
CA ILE A 118 0.02 20.94 21.38
C ILE A 118 -1.18 20.03 21.63
N VAL A 119 -1.38 19.75 22.91
CA VAL A 119 -2.63 19.24 23.47
C VAL A 119 -3.75 20.20 23.04
N SER A 120 -4.78 19.71 22.36
CA SER A 120 -6.07 20.41 22.35
C SER A 120 -7.20 19.38 22.31
N GLY A 121 -7.64 19.04 23.52
CA GLY A 121 -8.83 18.23 23.74
C GLY A 121 -10.10 19.01 23.40
N ASN A 122 -11.13 18.25 23.05
CA ASN A 122 -12.52 18.68 23.09
C ASN A 122 -12.86 19.37 24.41
N ALA A 123 -13.55 20.51 24.36
CA ALA A 123 -14.81 20.75 25.09
C ALA A 123 -15.27 22.19 24.87
N ASN A 124 -16.43 22.33 24.22
CA ASN A 124 -17.20 23.56 24.19
C ASN A 124 -18.06 23.58 25.46
N VAL A 125 -17.59 24.18 26.56
CA VAL A 125 -18.42 24.53 27.73
C VAL A 125 -17.97 25.86 28.32
N VAL A 126 -18.98 26.69 28.57
CA VAL A 126 -18.97 28.10 28.94
C VAL A 126 -18.54 28.34 30.41
N SER A 127 -17.76 29.42 30.58
CA SER A 127 -17.57 30.29 31.77
C SER A 127 -16.88 29.76 33.05
N LYS A 128 -15.82 30.47 33.50
CA LYS A 128 -15.77 31.40 34.68
C LYS A 128 -14.30 31.61 35.15
N VAL A 129 -13.88 32.88 35.28
CA VAL A 129 -12.59 33.41 35.80
C VAL A 129 -12.57 33.40 37.37
N PRO A 130 -11.50 33.81 38.13
CA PRO A 130 -10.08 34.12 37.83
C PRO A 130 -9.01 33.68 38.89
N ALA A 131 -7.74 34.02 38.56
CA ALA A 131 -6.62 34.46 39.43
C ALA A 131 -5.73 33.45 40.18
N GLY A 132 -4.41 33.59 39.98
CA GLY A 132 -3.36 32.98 40.80
C GLY A 132 -1.98 32.97 40.12
N SER A 133 -1.11 33.90 40.53
CA SER A 133 0.31 34.03 40.16
C SER A 133 1.16 32.86 40.66
N SER A 134 2.19 32.43 39.92
CA SER A 134 3.59 32.34 40.40
C SER A 134 4.52 31.68 39.38
N SER A 135 5.69 32.30 39.25
CA SER A 135 6.90 31.88 38.56
C SER A 135 7.57 30.67 39.21
N ASN A 136 8.16 29.78 38.41
CA ASN A 136 9.45 29.17 38.80
C ASN A 136 10.23 28.59 37.63
N ASP A 137 11.51 28.97 37.62
CA ASP A 137 12.60 28.48 36.80
C ASP A 137 12.83 26.97 36.96
N GLY A 138 13.10 26.31 35.83
CA GLY A 138 13.44 24.90 35.78
C GLY A 138 14.35 24.60 34.60
N ARG A 139 15.60 25.08 34.67
CA ARG A 139 16.71 24.65 33.81
C ARG A 139 16.83 23.12 33.86
N THR A 140 16.47 22.44 32.79
CA THR A 140 16.93 21.07 32.54
C THR A 140 17.63 21.03 31.19
N SER A 141 18.94 20.82 31.27
CA SER A 141 19.84 20.61 30.16
C SER A 141 19.49 19.29 29.45
N SER A 142 18.60 19.33 28.47
CA SER A 142 18.44 18.24 27.52
C SER A 142 19.52 18.38 26.45
N ARG A 143 20.66 17.77 26.78
CA ARG A 143 21.75 17.39 25.88
C ARG A 143 21.14 16.91 24.55
N SER A 144 21.18 17.75 23.52
CA SER A 144 20.73 17.44 22.17
C SER A 144 21.65 16.36 21.59
N LYS A 145 21.32 15.10 21.88
CA LYS A 145 21.98 13.92 21.33
C LYS A 145 21.72 13.95 19.83
N ALA A 146 22.80 14.10 19.07
CA ALA A 146 22.84 14.16 17.61
C ALA A 146 21.82 13.20 17.00
N MET A 147 20.88 13.75 16.22
CA MET A 147 19.97 12.97 15.40
C MET A 147 20.80 12.20 14.38
N SER A 148 21.05 10.91 14.65
CA SER A 148 21.53 9.97 13.64
C SER A 148 20.52 10.00 12.47
N LYS A 149 20.98 10.50 11.32
CA LYS A 149 20.29 10.56 10.02
C LYS A 149 19.43 9.30 9.85
N ALA A 150 18.12 9.43 10.07
CA ALA A 150 17.21 8.29 9.96
C ALA A 150 17.34 7.70 8.55
N PRO A 151 17.38 6.36 8.39
CA PRO A 151 17.50 5.75 7.08
C PRO A 151 16.36 6.21 6.19
N ALA A 152 16.69 6.79 5.04
CA ALA A 152 15.72 7.35 4.11
C ALA A 152 14.83 6.24 3.54
N LEU A 153 13.63 6.08 4.11
CA LEU A 153 12.64 5.09 3.69
C LEU A 153 12.17 5.35 2.26
N VAL A 154 11.78 4.28 1.56
CA VAL A 154 11.27 4.39 0.19
C VAL A 154 9.74 4.55 0.22
N PRO A 155 9.16 5.63 -0.34
CA PRO A 155 7.71 5.80 -0.36
C PRO A 155 7.02 4.72 -1.20
N PHE A 156 6.02 4.04 -0.65
CA PHE A 156 5.30 2.98 -1.36
C PHE A 156 4.64 3.47 -2.66
N GLY A 157 4.10 4.69 -2.67
CA GLY A 157 3.47 5.28 -3.86
C GLY A 157 4.43 5.46 -5.04
N ALA A 158 5.74 5.52 -4.79
CA ALA A 158 6.76 5.64 -5.82
C ALA A 158 7.24 4.28 -6.37
N LEU A 159 6.84 3.16 -5.73
CA LEU A 159 7.27 1.81 -6.10
C LEU A 159 6.29 1.15 -7.06
N SER A 160 6.79 0.33 -7.97
CA SER A 160 5.98 -0.59 -8.78
C SER A 160 6.76 -1.86 -9.07
N VAL A 161 6.06 -2.95 -9.32
CA VAL A 161 6.66 -4.23 -9.68
C VAL A 161 6.68 -4.38 -11.20
N SER A 162 7.77 -4.93 -11.72
CA SER A 162 7.90 -5.40 -13.10
C SER A 162 8.19 -6.89 -13.12
N PHE A 163 7.47 -7.64 -13.96
CA PHE A 163 7.76 -9.05 -14.20
C PHE A 163 8.49 -9.23 -15.53
N SER A 164 9.39 -10.21 -15.56
CA SER A 164 9.88 -10.86 -16.77
C SER A 164 9.70 -12.37 -16.63
N SER A 165 10.03 -13.13 -17.68
CA SER A 165 9.88 -14.59 -17.69
C SER A 165 10.65 -15.30 -16.56
N ARG A 166 11.77 -14.72 -16.10
CA ARG A 166 12.67 -15.32 -15.10
C ARG A 166 13.06 -14.38 -13.96
N ARG A 167 12.52 -13.16 -13.95
CA ARG A 167 12.88 -12.15 -12.95
C ARG A 167 11.68 -11.35 -12.50
N VAL A 168 11.81 -10.80 -11.31
CA VAL A 168 10.91 -9.77 -10.80
C VAL A 168 11.74 -8.60 -10.29
N GLY A 169 11.34 -7.40 -10.67
CA GLY A 169 12.03 -6.16 -10.37
C GLY A 169 11.15 -5.20 -9.58
N LEU A 170 11.79 -4.42 -8.71
CA LEU A 170 11.19 -3.29 -8.04
C LEU A 170 11.66 -2.00 -8.72
N VAL A 171 10.70 -1.27 -9.26
CA VAL A 171 10.91 -0.04 -10.02
C VAL A 171 10.53 1.15 -9.16
N LEU A 172 11.47 2.09 -9.01
CA LEU A 172 11.25 3.37 -8.34
C LEU A 172 11.01 4.45 -9.39
N THR A 173 9.88 5.16 -9.23
CA THR A 173 9.53 6.33 -10.05
C THR A 173 9.71 7.59 -9.20
N THR A 174 10.65 8.44 -9.58
CA THR A 174 10.80 9.80 -9.06
C THR A 174 10.26 10.80 -10.07
N LYS A 175 10.16 12.08 -9.69
CA LYS A 175 9.72 13.16 -10.61
C LYS A 175 10.58 13.24 -11.88
N GLU A 176 11.84 12.82 -11.79
CA GLU A 176 12.83 12.96 -12.85
C GLU A 176 13.06 11.68 -13.63
N ARG A 177 12.91 10.51 -13.00
CA ARG A 177 13.29 9.23 -13.62
C ARG A 177 12.53 8.04 -13.06
N LYS A 178 12.37 7.03 -13.92
CA LYS A 178 11.91 5.69 -13.56
C LYS A 178 13.07 4.72 -13.73
N ARG A 179 13.42 3.97 -12.68
CA ARG A 179 14.50 2.97 -12.75
C ARG A 179 14.22 1.75 -11.88
N THR A 180 14.69 0.59 -12.32
CA THR A 180 14.74 -0.62 -11.48
C THR A 180 15.83 -0.44 -10.43
N ILE A 181 15.47 -0.58 -9.15
CA ILE A 181 16.40 -0.42 -8.02
C ILE A 181 16.84 -1.75 -7.43
N VAL A 182 16.02 -2.78 -7.60
CA VAL A 182 16.23 -4.14 -7.09
C VAL A 182 15.65 -5.10 -8.11
N GLU A 183 16.33 -6.21 -8.36
CA GLU A 183 15.85 -7.29 -9.20
C GLU A 183 16.28 -8.63 -8.60
N THR A 184 15.39 -9.63 -8.65
CA THR A 184 15.69 -10.98 -8.19
C THR A 184 15.18 -12.00 -9.20
N GLU A 185 15.82 -13.17 -9.23
CA GLU A 185 15.38 -14.27 -10.06
C GLU A 185 14.09 -14.90 -9.49
N ARG A 186 13.19 -15.25 -10.41
CA ARG A 186 11.91 -15.87 -10.11
C ARG A 186 11.77 -17.15 -10.93
N ALA A 187 11.46 -18.26 -10.26
CA ALA A 187 11.04 -19.48 -10.96
C ALA A 187 9.58 -19.36 -11.41
N LYS A 188 9.22 -19.99 -12.53
CA LYS A 188 7.87 -19.88 -13.12
C LYS A 188 6.76 -20.22 -12.12
N ASP A 189 6.98 -21.25 -11.32
CA ASP A 189 5.99 -21.78 -10.35
C ASP A 189 6.23 -21.28 -8.92
N GLU A 190 7.07 -20.26 -8.74
CA GLU A 190 7.34 -19.65 -7.44
C GLU A 190 6.14 -18.82 -6.95
N ARG A 191 5.73 -19.07 -5.70
CA ARG A 191 4.71 -18.28 -4.99
C ARG A 191 5.13 -16.82 -4.84
N LEU A 192 4.16 -15.91 -4.99
CA LEU A 192 4.43 -14.46 -4.95
C LEU A 192 5.02 -14.01 -3.61
N GLU A 193 4.64 -14.65 -2.51
CA GLU A 193 5.14 -14.35 -1.17
C GLU A 193 6.65 -14.58 -1.06
N ILE A 194 7.18 -15.62 -1.70
CA ILE A 194 8.61 -15.96 -1.65
C ILE A 194 9.39 -14.89 -2.43
N ALA A 195 8.94 -14.59 -3.65
CA ALA A 195 9.54 -13.56 -4.48
C ALA A 195 9.46 -12.16 -3.83
N ALA A 196 8.33 -11.82 -3.18
CA ALA A 196 8.18 -10.56 -2.44
C ALA A 196 9.18 -10.45 -1.28
N LYS A 197 9.35 -11.54 -0.50
CA LYS A 197 10.34 -11.57 0.59
C LYS A 197 11.78 -11.37 0.08
N LYS A 198 12.14 -12.02 -1.04
CA LYS A 198 13.44 -11.83 -1.70
C LYS A 198 13.64 -10.37 -2.11
N LEU A 199 12.65 -9.77 -2.78
CA LEU A 199 12.70 -8.36 -3.16
C LEU A 199 12.89 -7.43 -1.98
N VAL A 200 12.17 -7.65 -0.87
CA VAL A 200 12.29 -6.81 0.33
C VAL A 200 13.64 -6.98 1.01
N LYS A 201 14.20 -8.20 1.02
CA LYS A 201 15.56 -8.45 1.52
C LYS A 201 16.61 -7.67 0.73
N GLU A 202 16.54 -7.71 -0.59
CA GLU A 202 17.45 -6.95 -1.46
C GLU A 202 17.23 -5.44 -1.33
N LEU A 203 15.98 -4.99 -1.20
CA LEU A 203 15.65 -3.58 -0.94
C LEU A 203 16.26 -3.08 0.37
N LYS A 204 16.28 -3.91 1.41
CA LYS A 204 16.93 -3.58 2.68
C LYS A 204 18.42 -3.34 2.51
N GLY A 205 19.11 -4.21 1.76
CA GLY A 205 20.51 -4.01 1.39
C GLY A 205 20.74 -2.72 0.60
N TRP A 206 19.87 -2.44 -0.37
CA TRP A 206 19.92 -1.23 -1.17
C TRP A 206 19.73 0.06 -0.36
N VAL A 207 18.77 0.09 0.57
CA VAL A 207 18.52 1.25 1.46
C VAL A 207 19.73 1.47 2.39
N ALA A 208 20.29 0.39 2.95
CA ALA A 208 21.48 0.47 3.81
C ALA A 208 22.69 1.04 3.06
N ALA A 209 22.96 0.56 1.85
CA ALA A 209 24.07 1.05 1.01
C ALA A 209 23.92 2.54 0.67
N ARG A 210 22.67 3.02 0.52
CA ARG A 210 22.37 4.41 0.18
C ARG A 210 22.50 5.38 1.36
N GLY A 211 22.40 4.89 2.59
CA GLY A 211 22.58 5.67 3.82
C GLY A 211 24.03 5.79 4.28
N ALA A 212 24.93 4.95 3.76
CA ALA A 212 26.35 4.87 4.14
C ALA A 212 27.27 5.83 3.36
N GLY A 213 26.73 6.62 2.43
CA GLY A 213 27.43 7.68 1.70
C GLY A 213 26.92 9.07 2.04
#